data_AF-D0NU02-F1
#
_entry.id   AF-D0NU02-F1
#
_cell.length_a   1.000
_cell.length_b   1.000
_cell.length_c   1.000
_cell.angle_alpha   90.00
_cell.angle_beta   90.00
_cell.angle_gamma   90.00
#
_symmetry.space_group_name_H-M   'P 1'
#
loop_
_entity.id
_entity.type
_entity.pdbx_description
1 polymer ?
#
loop_
_entity_poly.entity_id
_entity_poly.type
_entity_poly.pdbx_seq_one_letter_code
_entity_poly.pdbx_strand_id
1 'polypeptide(L)'
;MPPSRVIWQRDSSLPGDSPPSTEVLDAMRSYAEGHQVQEMLHILLTRLLETQPLDSLEFLIQTLQKDDQLDAMVKKATLRRFDLRREKTKKHLILQFYKRLVALQRTQHVDKLEARGMHLACGFLTSQLRLEETRCHIQNLYPSHYRDLIAWFIDHEAELPTGIPAELFAKTCMQVLKTQATA
;
A
#
# COMPACT_ATOMS: atom_id res chain seq x y z
N MET A 1 25.27 -16.59 3.07
CA MET A 1 24.17 -17.05 3.94
C MET A 1 22.89 -16.38 3.45
N PRO A 2 21.82 -17.11 3.12
CA PRO A 2 20.55 -16.49 2.77
C PRO A 2 19.82 -16.05 4.06
N PRO A 3 19.14 -14.89 4.10
CA PRO A 3 18.34 -14.52 5.26
C PRO A 3 17.03 -15.33 5.27
N SER A 4 16.60 -15.66 6.48
CA SER A 4 15.45 -16.51 6.78
C SER A 4 14.16 -15.95 6.20
N ARG A 5 13.49 -16.76 5.37
CA ARG A 5 12.04 -16.68 5.18
C ARG A 5 11.42 -16.88 6.56
N VAL A 6 10.74 -15.89 7.10
CA VAL A 6 9.88 -16.06 8.28
C VAL A 6 8.67 -16.88 7.82
N ILE A 7 8.91 -18.19 7.78
CA ILE A 7 7.91 -19.24 7.65
C ILE A 7 7.32 -19.38 9.05
N TRP A 8 6.04 -19.03 9.19
CA TRP A 8 5.09 -19.65 10.11
C TRP A 8 5.69 -20.15 11.43
N GLN A 9 5.86 -19.24 12.40
CA GLN A 9 5.87 -19.67 13.79
C GLN A 9 4.43 -20.03 14.16
N ARG A 10 4.08 -21.27 13.86
CA ARG A 10 2.88 -21.93 14.36
C ARG A 10 3.16 -22.28 15.82
N ASP A 11 3.11 -21.26 16.67
CA ASP A 11 3.01 -21.51 18.11
C ASP A 11 1.63 -22.11 18.35
N SER A 12 1.65 -23.42 18.57
CA SER A 12 0.55 -24.23 19.03
C SER A 12 0.04 -23.72 20.37
N SER A 13 -0.86 -22.75 20.32
CA SER A 13 -1.83 -22.49 21.37
C SER A 13 -3.12 -22.01 20.70
N LEU A 14 -4.11 -22.89 20.62
CA LEU A 14 -5.49 -22.46 20.43
C LEU A 14 -5.87 -21.67 21.69
N PRO A 15 -6.36 -20.43 21.50
CA PRO A 15 -7.76 -20.20 21.77
C PRO A 15 -8.43 -19.57 20.54
N GLY A 16 -9.42 -20.29 20.02
CA GLY A 16 -10.43 -19.66 19.17
C GLY A 16 -11.09 -18.50 19.92
N ASP A 17 -11.45 -17.46 19.17
CA ASP A 17 -12.14 -16.23 19.61
C ASP A 17 -11.30 -15.06 20.14
N SER A 18 -9.98 -15.03 19.88
CA SER A 18 -9.28 -13.73 19.86
C SER A 18 -9.38 -13.13 18.45
N PRO A 19 -9.84 -11.87 18.28
CA PRO A 19 -9.82 -11.23 16.97
C PRO A 19 -8.37 -11.21 16.46
N PRO A 20 -8.15 -11.52 15.17
CA PRO A 20 -6.81 -11.52 14.61
C PRO A 20 -6.09 -10.21 14.94
N SER A 21 -4.80 -10.29 15.26
CA SER A 21 -4.02 -9.10 15.57
C SER A 21 -4.13 -8.10 14.42
N THR A 22 -4.06 -6.80 14.74
CA THR A 22 -4.14 -5.71 13.75
C THR A 22 -3.13 -5.89 12.63
N GLU A 23 -1.95 -6.44 12.93
CA GLU A 23 -0.92 -6.77 11.96
C GLU A 23 -1.33 -7.84 10.94
N VAL A 24 -2.05 -8.88 11.41
CA VAL A 24 -2.60 -9.96 10.57
C VAL A 24 -3.71 -9.43 9.69
N LEU A 25 -4.64 -8.64 10.24
CA LEU A 25 -5.70 -8.00 9.45
C LEU A 25 -5.15 -7.09 8.36
N ASP A 26 -4.16 -6.27 8.69
CA ASP A 26 -3.51 -5.40 7.71
C ASP A 26 -2.73 -6.21 6.65
N ALA A 27 -2.20 -7.39 7.01
CA ALA A 27 -1.50 -8.27 6.07
C ALA A 27 -2.48 -8.96 5.12
N MET A 28 -3.62 -9.43 5.64
CA MET A 28 -4.73 -9.97 4.83
C MET A 28 -5.27 -8.90 3.87
N ARG A 29 -5.42 -7.66 4.34
CA ARG A 29 -5.84 -6.53 3.50
C ARG A 29 -4.83 -6.24 2.38
N SER A 30 -3.53 -6.14 2.71
CA SER A 30 -2.47 -5.94 1.73
C SER A 30 -2.41 -7.08 0.70
N TYR A 31 -2.61 -8.33 1.13
CA TYR A 31 -2.70 -9.46 0.22
C TYR A 31 -3.90 -9.34 -0.72
N ALA A 32 -5.08 -9.07 -0.19
CA ALA A 32 -6.31 -8.96 -0.96
C ALA A 32 -6.22 -7.85 -2.02
N GLU A 33 -5.67 -6.69 -1.65
CA GLU A 33 -5.46 -5.56 -2.57
C GLU A 33 -4.35 -5.86 -3.60
N GLY A 34 -3.23 -6.44 -3.16
CA GLY A 34 -2.09 -6.76 -4.01
C GLY A 34 -2.42 -7.81 -5.09
N HIS A 35 -3.40 -8.67 -4.83
CA HIS A 35 -3.91 -9.68 -5.76
C HIS A 35 -5.24 -9.30 -6.42
N GLN A 36 -5.73 -8.08 -6.18
CA GLN A 36 -6.98 -7.58 -6.76
C GLN A 36 -8.18 -8.50 -6.49
N VAL A 37 -8.21 -9.14 -5.31
CA VAL A 37 -9.23 -10.14 -4.94
C VAL A 37 -10.63 -9.53 -5.00
N GLN A 38 -10.78 -8.26 -4.61
CA GLN A 38 -12.06 -7.55 -4.69
C GLN A 38 -12.53 -7.34 -6.13
N GLU A 39 -11.65 -6.94 -7.05
CA GLU A 39 -11.99 -6.72 -8.46
C GLU A 39 -12.32 -8.08 -9.13
N MET A 40 -11.58 -9.13 -8.79
CA MET A 40 -11.86 -10.51 -9.21
C MET A 40 -13.24 -10.98 -8.76
N LEU A 41 -13.55 -10.84 -7.46
CA LEU A 41 -14.85 -11.25 -6.91
C LEU A 41 -16.00 -10.43 -7.51
N HIS A 42 -15.78 -9.14 -7.76
CA HIS A 42 -16.77 -8.29 -8.41
C HIS A 42 -17.10 -8.80 -9.81
N ILE A 43 -16.09 -9.12 -10.63
CA ILE A 43 -16.29 -9.69 -11.97
C ILE A 43 -17.06 -11.02 -11.88
N LEU A 44 -16.62 -11.93 -11.02
CA LEU A 44 -17.26 -13.25 -10.86
C LEU A 44 -18.74 -13.13 -10.42
N LEU A 45 -19.04 -12.24 -9.47
CA LEU A 45 -20.40 -11.99 -9.01
C LEU A 45 -21.26 -11.37 -10.10
N THR A 46 -20.73 -10.39 -10.83
CA THR A 46 -21.45 -9.78 -11.96
C THR A 46 -21.78 -10.84 -13.02
N ARG A 47 -20.82 -11.69 -13.38
CA ARG A 47 -21.05 -12.79 -14.34
C ARG A 47 -22.11 -13.78 -13.85
N LEU A 48 -22.07 -14.18 -12.59
CA LEU A 48 -23.08 -15.06 -12.00
C LEU A 48 -24.49 -14.46 -12.02
N LEU A 49 -24.61 -13.17 -11.71
CA LEU A 49 -25.90 -12.47 -11.69
C LEU A 49 -26.46 -12.24 -13.10
N GLU A 50 -25.59 -12.05 -14.08
CA GLU A 50 -25.96 -11.91 -15.50
C GLU A 50 -26.44 -13.23 -16.11
N THR A 51 -25.73 -14.34 -15.88
CA THR A 51 -26.02 -15.62 -16.54
C THR A 51 -26.96 -16.52 -15.77
N GLN A 52 -27.06 -16.36 -14.44
CA GLN A 52 -27.88 -17.17 -13.52
C GLN A 52 -27.87 -18.67 -13.86
N PRO A 53 -26.69 -19.31 -13.85
CA PRO A 53 -26.55 -20.69 -14.29
C PRO A 53 -27.20 -21.65 -13.29
N LEU A 54 -27.69 -22.78 -13.81
CA LEU A 54 -28.20 -23.89 -12.99
C LEU A 54 -27.13 -24.48 -12.06
N ASP A 55 -25.88 -24.54 -12.55
CA ASP A 55 -24.71 -24.92 -11.76
C ASP A 55 -23.76 -23.71 -11.63
N SER A 56 -23.81 -23.07 -10.47
CA SER A 56 -23.00 -21.88 -10.17
C SER A 56 -21.53 -22.19 -9.95
N LEU A 57 -21.17 -23.37 -9.47
CA LEU A 57 -19.78 -23.72 -9.17
C LEU A 57 -19.02 -24.06 -10.44
N GLU A 58 -19.61 -24.88 -11.32
CA GLU A 58 -19.00 -25.21 -12.60
C GLU A 58 -18.86 -23.96 -13.48
N PHE A 59 -19.87 -23.08 -13.48
CA PHE A 59 -19.79 -21.79 -14.18
C PHE A 59 -18.65 -20.91 -13.67
N LEU A 60 -18.47 -20.81 -12.34
CA LEU A 60 -17.37 -20.05 -11.75
C LEU A 60 -16.00 -20.62 -12.12
N ILE A 61 -15.84 -21.95 -12.11
CA ILE A 61 -14.60 -22.62 -12.51
C ILE A 61 -14.25 -22.29 -13.96
N GLN A 62 -15.25 -22.35 -14.86
CA GLN A 62 -15.06 -22.03 -16.27
C GLN A 62 -14.75 -20.54 -16.48
N THR A 63 -15.42 -19.65 -15.75
CA THR A 63 -15.20 -18.19 -15.81
C THR A 63 -13.79 -17.84 -15.37
N LEU A 64 -13.29 -18.47 -14.29
CA LEU A 64 -11.90 -18.29 -13.82
C LEU A 64 -10.85 -18.71 -14.87
N GLN A 65 -11.19 -19.60 -15.79
CA GLN A 65 -10.26 -20.09 -16.83
C GLN A 65 -10.30 -19.28 -18.12
N LYS A 66 -11.43 -18.62 -18.45
CA LYS A 66 -11.70 -18.08 -19.79
C LYS A 66 -12.49 -16.77 -19.79
N ASP A 67 -12.20 -15.86 -18.86
CA ASP A 67 -12.84 -14.53 -18.85
C ASP A 67 -11.84 -13.41 -19.22
N ASP A 68 -12.19 -12.65 -20.25
CA ASP A 68 -11.37 -11.56 -20.79
C ASP A 68 -11.17 -10.41 -19.77
N GLN A 69 -12.14 -10.16 -18.88
CA GLN A 69 -12.04 -9.11 -17.88
C GLN A 69 -11.08 -9.52 -16.75
N LEU A 70 -11.11 -10.79 -16.34
CA LEU A 70 -10.12 -11.36 -15.41
C LEU A 70 -8.71 -11.31 -16.01
N ASP A 71 -8.55 -11.66 -17.28
CA ASP A 71 -7.27 -11.56 -17.98
C ASP A 71 -6.74 -10.13 -18.07
N ALA A 72 -7.62 -9.17 -18.40
CA ALA A 72 -7.27 -7.76 -18.44
C ALA A 72 -6.87 -7.22 -17.06
N MET A 73 -7.57 -7.65 -16.00
CA MET A 73 -7.24 -7.34 -14.61
C MET A 73 -5.84 -7.85 -14.26
N VAL A 74 -5.53 -9.12 -14.54
CA VAL A 74 -4.19 -9.71 -14.30
C VAL A 74 -3.10 -8.98 -15.09
N LYS A 75 -3.35 -8.63 -16.35
CA LYS A 75 -2.42 -7.84 -17.19
C LYS A 75 -2.18 -6.44 -16.60
N LYS A 76 -3.23 -5.77 -16.11
CA LYS A 76 -3.12 -4.46 -15.45
C LYS A 76 -2.35 -4.55 -14.14
N ALA A 77 -2.58 -5.58 -13.33
CA ALA A 77 -1.84 -5.82 -12.09
C ALA A 77 -0.34 -6.06 -12.36
N THR A 78 -0.04 -6.90 -13.34
CA THR A 78 1.35 -7.21 -13.71
C THR A 78 2.06 -5.98 -14.24
N LEU A 79 1.44 -5.19 -15.12
CA LEU A 79 2.00 -3.91 -15.59
C LEU A 79 2.30 -2.94 -14.44
N ARG A 80 1.38 -2.77 -13.49
CA ARG A 80 1.60 -1.94 -12.29
C ARG A 80 2.79 -2.43 -11.46
N ARG A 81 2.92 -3.76 -11.27
CA ARG A 81 4.08 -4.35 -10.56
C ARG A 81 5.38 -4.09 -11.32
N PHE A 82 5.40 -4.17 -12.65
CA PHE A 82 6.57 -3.85 -13.48
C PHE A 82 6.93 -2.37 -13.41
N ASP A 83 5.95 -1.48 -13.42
CA ASP A 83 6.17 -0.04 -13.29
C ASP A 83 6.79 0.31 -11.93
N LEU A 84 6.35 -0.35 -10.86
CA LEU A 84 6.96 -0.21 -9.53
C LEU A 84 8.38 -0.79 -9.44
N ARG A 85 8.89 -1.55 -10.43
CA ARG A 85 10.32 -1.91 -10.50
C ARG A 85 11.20 -0.78 -11.03
N ARG A 86 10.63 0.13 -11.84
CA ARG A 86 11.38 1.22 -12.48
C ARG A 86 11.62 2.35 -11.48
N GLU A 87 12.87 2.74 -11.30
CA GLU A 87 13.26 3.80 -10.37
C GLU A 87 12.57 5.14 -10.69
N LYS A 88 12.43 5.47 -11.98
CA LYS A 88 11.74 6.67 -12.46
C LYS A 88 10.30 6.74 -11.97
N THR A 89 9.56 5.63 -12.08
CA THR A 89 8.16 5.56 -11.64
C THR A 89 8.06 5.64 -10.12
N LYS A 90 8.92 4.92 -9.38
CA LYS A 90 8.98 5.03 -7.92
C LYS A 90 9.18 6.49 -7.49
N LYS A 91 10.16 7.18 -8.07
CA LYS A 91 10.44 8.59 -7.76
C LYS A 91 9.26 9.50 -8.12
N HIS A 92 8.59 9.26 -9.25
CA HIS A 92 7.43 10.04 -9.66
C HIS A 92 6.26 9.93 -8.66
N LEU A 93 5.93 8.70 -8.23
CA LEU A 93 4.86 8.45 -7.27
C LEU A 93 5.18 9.03 -5.88
N ILE A 94 6.44 8.94 -5.42
CA ILE A 94 6.88 9.62 -4.18
C ILE A 94 6.69 11.14 -4.28
N LEU A 95 7.08 11.75 -5.41
CA LEU A 95 6.93 13.20 -5.59
C LEU A 95 5.45 13.61 -5.68
N GLN A 96 4.60 12.79 -6.29
CA GLN A 96 3.16 13.00 -6.29
C GLN A 96 2.61 12.93 -4.87
N PHE A 97 3.04 11.95 -4.08
CA PHE A 97 2.65 11.80 -2.69
C PHE A 97 3.10 13.00 -1.84
N TYR A 98 4.35 13.46 -2.00
CA TYR A 98 4.86 14.67 -1.34
C TYR A 98 4.01 15.90 -1.68
N LYS A 99 3.69 16.12 -2.96
CA LYS A 99 2.83 17.23 -3.38
C LYS A 99 1.44 17.17 -2.73
N ARG A 100 0.86 15.97 -2.61
CA ARG A 100 -0.41 15.77 -1.90
C ARG A 100 -0.28 16.15 -0.42
N LEU A 101 0.78 15.70 0.26
CA LEU A 101 1.02 16.05 1.66
C LEU A 101 1.18 17.56 1.86
N VAL A 102 1.94 18.24 1.00
CA VAL A 102 2.07 19.70 1.06
C VAL A 102 0.74 20.40 0.81
N ALA A 103 -0.10 19.90 -0.11
CA ALA A 103 -1.44 20.44 -0.33
C ALA A 103 -2.34 20.25 0.90
N LEU A 104 -2.27 19.09 1.57
CA LEU A 104 -2.97 18.83 2.82
C LEU A 104 -2.47 19.72 3.96
N GLN A 105 -1.17 19.97 4.05
CA GLN A 105 -0.61 20.90 5.05
C GLN A 105 -1.21 22.30 4.86
N ARG A 106 -1.31 22.77 3.63
CA ARG A 106 -1.87 24.09 3.34
C ARG A 106 -3.34 24.24 3.75
N THR A 107 -4.10 23.15 3.77
CA THR A 107 -5.54 23.18 4.08
C THR A 107 -5.85 22.77 5.52
N GLN A 108 -5.04 21.92 6.14
CA GLN A 108 -5.34 21.27 7.42
C GLN A 108 -4.40 21.65 8.57
N HIS A 109 -3.29 22.35 8.30
CA HIS A 109 -2.34 22.68 9.35
C HIS A 109 -2.90 23.76 10.29
N VAL A 110 -2.72 23.52 11.61
CA VAL A 110 -3.22 24.40 12.67
C VAL A 110 -2.50 25.76 12.63
N ASP A 111 -1.18 25.75 12.39
CA ASP A 111 -0.40 26.97 12.18
C ASP A 111 -0.34 27.35 10.69
N LYS A 112 -1.01 28.43 10.32
CA LYS A 112 -1.09 28.93 8.93
C LYS A 112 0.24 29.50 8.41
N LEU A 113 1.17 29.88 9.29
CA LEU A 113 2.50 30.38 8.90
C LEU A 113 3.40 29.24 8.43
N GLU A 114 3.44 28.13 9.17
CA GLU A 114 4.12 26.89 8.76
C GLU A 114 3.40 26.20 7.60
N ALA A 115 2.06 26.33 7.51
CA ALA A 115 1.27 25.80 6.40
C ALA A 115 1.66 26.36 5.02
N ARG A 116 2.11 27.61 4.99
CA ARG A 116 2.57 28.31 3.77
C ARG A 116 4.04 28.07 3.48
N GLY A 117 4.74 27.35 4.34
CA GLY A 117 6.12 26.94 4.12
C GLY A 117 6.31 26.21 2.79
N MET A 118 7.49 26.37 2.20
CA MET A 118 7.88 25.67 0.97
C MET A 118 8.17 24.17 1.22
N HIS A 119 8.25 23.77 2.49
CA HIS A 119 8.64 22.44 2.95
C HIS A 119 7.57 21.82 3.85
N LEU A 120 7.58 20.49 3.91
CA LEU A 120 6.64 19.73 4.72
C LEU A 120 7.09 19.76 6.19
N ALA A 121 6.23 20.19 7.10
CA ALA A 121 6.54 20.22 8.52
C ALA A 121 6.64 18.78 9.07
N CYS A 122 7.67 18.50 9.88
CA CYS A 122 7.90 17.15 10.41
C CYS A 122 6.70 16.65 11.24
N GLY A 123 6.21 17.46 12.19
CA GLY A 123 5.05 17.10 13.01
C GLY A 123 3.74 16.94 12.22
N PHE A 124 3.60 17.65 11.10
CA PHE A 124 2.49 17.42 10.18
C PHE A 124 2.62 16.11 9.43
N LEU A 125 3.82 15.78 8.94
CA LEU A 125 4.08 14.51 8.27
C LEU A 125 3.78 13.34 9.20
N THR A 126 4.31 13.33 10.42
CA THR A 126 4.14 12.21 11.36
C THR A 126 2.69 12.05 11.81
N SER A 127 1.98 13.15 12.07
CA SER A 127 0.54 13.10 12.36
C SER A 127 -0.29 12.60 11.18
N GLN A 128 -0.01 13.07 9.96
CA GLN A 128 -0.71 12.63 8.76
C GLN A 128 -0.46 11.15 8.41
N LEU A 129 0.77 10.65 8.60
CA LEU A 129 1.10 9.25 8.32
C LEU A 129 0.40 8.27 9.27
N ARG A 130 -0.09 8.74 10.43
CA ARG A 130 -0.93 7.96 11.35
C ARG A 130 -2.40 7.92 10.94
N LEU A 131 -2.85 8.80 10.05
CA LEU A 131 -4.23 8.81 9.57
C LEU A 131 -4.49 7.67 8.58
N GLU A 132 -5.63 6.99 8.74
CA GLU A 132 -6.01 5.85 7.90
C GLU A 132 -6.12 6.23 6.42
N GLU A 133 -6.63 7.42 6.10
CA GLU A 133 -6.74 7.90 4.71
C GLU A 133 -5.38 7.99 4.02
N THR A 134 -4.36 8.47 4.73
CA THR A 134 -3.00 8.59 4.20
C THR A 134 -2.32 7.23 4.13
N ARG A 135 -2.54 6.36 5.12
CA ARG A 135 -2.08 4.96 5.09
C ARG A 135 -2.63 4.22 3.87
N CYS A 136 -3.95 4.25 3.66
CA CYS A 136 -4.62 3.65 2.50
C CYS A 136 -4.09 4.21 1.18
N HIS A 137 -3.82 5.52 1.12
CA HIS A 137 -3.26 6.13 -0.09
C HIS A 137 -1.85 5.62 -0.42
N ILE A 138 -0.95 5.56 0.58
CA ILE A 138 0.41 5.01 0.36
C ILE A 138 0.33 3.52 0.05
N GLN A 139 -0.56 2.77 0.71
CA GLN A 139 -0.78 1.35 0.45
C GLN A 139 -1.18 1.09 -1.01
N ASN A 140 -2.05 1.93 -1.59
CA ASN A 140 -2.39 1.84 -3.01
C ASN A 140 -1.21 2.11 -3.95
N LEU A 141 -0.27 2.97 -3.55
CA LEU A 141 0.93 3.29 -4.34
C LEU A 141 2.03 2.24 -4.16
N TYR A 142 2.20 1.72 -2.95
CA TYR A 142 3.26 0.79 -2.55
C TYR A 142 2.71 -0.32 -1.63
N PRO A 143 1.94 -1.29 -2.16
CA PRO A 143 1.22 -2.29 -1.34
C PRO A 143 2.11 -3.11 -0.41
N SER A 144 3.36 -3.36 -0.83
CA SER A 144 4.32 -4.16 -0.07
C SER A 144 5.25 -3.34 0.83
N HIS A 145 5.39 -2.02 0.60
CA HIS A 145 6.42 -1.21 1.26
C HIS A 145 5.83 -0.06 2.09
N TYR A 146 4.50 0.13 2.09
CA TYR A 146 3.87 1.26 2.78
C TYR A 146 4.16 1.26 4.28
N ARG A 147 4.21 0.07 4.92
CA ARG A 147 4.51 -0.05 6.35
C ARG A 147 5.91 0.46 6.67
N ASP A 148 6.92 0.02 5.92
CA ASP A 148 8.31 0.43 6.14
C ASP A 148 8.51 1.92 5.85
N LEU A 149 7.85 2.42 4.80
CA LEU A 149 7.86 3.85 4.48
C LEU A 149 7.30 4.67 5.63
N ILE A 150 6.17 4.26 6.22
CA ILE A 150 5.52 4.97 7.33
C ILE A 150 6.34 4.83 8.62
N ALA A 151 6.72 3.61 8.97
CA ALA A 151 7.47 3.30 10.18
C ALA A 151 8.78 4.09 10.22
N TRP A 152 9.52 4.15 9.12
CA TRP A 152 10.77 4.88 9.07
C TRP A 152 10.62 6.36 9.50
N PHE A 153 9.59 7.06 9.00
CA PHE A 153 9.37 8.47 9.37
C PHE A 153 8.85 8.64 10.79
N ILE A 154 8.12 7.65 11.34
CA ILE A 154 7.63 7.69 12.72
C ILE A 154 8.77 7.41 13.70
N ASP A 155 9.59 6.40 13.43
CA ASP A 155 10.67 5.97 14.31
C ASP A 155 11.82 6.99 14.36
N HIS A 156 12.05 7.73 13.27
CA HIS A 156 13.11 8.74 13.16
C HIS A 156 12.58 10.18 13.33
N GLU A 157 11.41 10.36 13.94
CA GLU A 157 10.78 11.69 14.13
C GLU A 157 11.72 12.70 14.79
N ALA A 158 12.51 12.26 15.79
CA ALA A 158 13.43 13.11 16.53
C ALA A 158 14.68 13.53 15.74
N GLU A 159 15.05 12.78 14.69
CA GLU A 159 16.23 13.03 13.85
C GLU A 159 15.91 13.86 12.61
N LEU A 160 14.61 13.99 12.30
CA LEU A 160 14.14 14.70 11.11
C LEU A 160 14.21 16.22 11.28
N PRO A 161 14.61 16.96 10.23
CA PRO A 161 14.58 18.41 10.27
C PRO A 161 13.14 18.91 10.39
N THR A 162 12.96 20.06 11.03
CA THR A 162 11.65 20.68 11.27
C THR A 162 10.87 20.90 9.96
N GLY A 163 11.57 21.22 8.87
CA GLY A 163 11.05 21.27 7.51
C GLY A 163 11.74 20.26 6.59
N ILE A 164 10.95 19.37 5.99
CA ILE A 164 11.42 18.30 5.13
C ILE A 164 11.26 18.74 3.66
N PRO A 165 12.37 19.01 2.94
CA PRO A 165 12.33 19.33 1.53
C PRO A 165 12.01 18.09 0.68
N ALA A 166 11.46 18.30 -0.51
CA ALA A 166 11.08 17.23 -1.43
C ALA A 166 12.25 16.29 -1.77
N GLU A 167 13.46 16.83 -1.87
CA GLU A 167 14.67 16.06 -2.19
C GLU A 167 15.05 15.09 -1.08
N LEU A 168 15.02 15.56 0.17
CA LEU A 168 15.30 14.73 1.35
C LEU A 168 14.24 13.64 1.48
N PHE A 169 12.96 14.01 1.41
CA PHE A 169 11.84 13.08 1.44
C PHE A 169 11.97 12.00 0.37
N ALA A 170 12.22 12.40 -0.88
CA ALA A 170 12.36 11.47 -1.99
C ALA A 170 13.58 10.56 -1.83
N LYS A 171 14.71 11.09 -1.37
CA LYS A 171 15.93 10.30 -1.13
C LYS A 171 15.69 9.23 -0.06
N THR A 172 15.07 9.60 1.05
CA THR A 172 14.71 8.70 2.14
C THR A 172 13.76 7.59 1.69
N CYS A 173 12.63 7.94 1.05
CA CYS A 173 11.69 6.94 0.56
C CYS A 173 12.36 5.99 -0.45
N MET A 174 13.20 6.51 -1.34
CA MET A 174 13.92 5.69 -2.31
C MET A 174 14.95 4.77 -1.64
N GLN A 175 15.56 5.16 -0.52
CA GLN A 175 16.44 4.30 0.25
C GLN A 175 15.67 3.13 0.86
N VAL A 176 14.54 3.40 1.54
CA VAL A 176 13.65 2.38 2.10
C VAL A 176 13.15 1.40 1.01
N LEU A 177 12.78 1.92 -0.17
CA LEU A 177 12.34 1.11 -1.31
C LEU A 177 13.48 0.32 -2.01
N LYS A 178 14.75 0.60 -1.70
CA LYS A 178 15.92 -0.12 -2.24
C LYS A 178 16.39 -1.21 -1.29
N THR A 179 16.34 -1.00 0.02
CA THR A 179 16.81 -1.97 1.03
C THR A 179 16.11 -3.33 0.93
N GLN A 180 14.84 -3.37 0.52
CA GLN A 180 14.13 -4.63 0.29
C GLN A 180 14.33 -5.26 -1.10
N ALA A 181 14.80 -4.51 -2.10
CA ALA A 181 15.06 -5.07 -3.43
C ALA A 181 16.30 -5.99 -3.47
N THR A 182 17.15 -5.90 -2.44
CA THR A 182 18.37 -6.68 -2.24
C THR A 182 18.24 -7.81 -1.21
N ALA A 183 17.05 -8.00 -0.63
CA ALA A 183 16.77 -9.01 0.39
C ALA A 183 16.09 -10.26 -0.20
#